data_AF-A0A9E3K6S8-F1
#
_entry.id   AF-A0A9E3K6S8-F1
#
_cell.length_a   1.000
_cell.length_b   1.000
_cell.length_c   1.000
_cell.angle_alpha   90.00
_cell.angle_beta   90.00
_cell.angle_gamma   90.00
#
_symmetry.space_group_name_H-M   'P 1'
#
loop_
_entity.id
_entity.type
_entity.pdbx_description
1 polymer ?
#
loop_
_entity_poly.entity_id
_entity_poly.type
_entity_poly.pdbx_seq_one_letter_code
_entity_poly.pdbx_strand_id
1 'polypeptide(L)'
;MQRPLRRETALARAAKPAASNVTANSPAIPNRERPPEPKPYEASKEELLEFYRQMLLIRRFEEKAGQLYGLGLIGGFCHLYIGQEAVAVGLQSALKVGRDSVVTGYRDHGHMLAYGIDPNVIMAELTGRAAGISKGKGGSMHMFSVEHGFYGGHGIVGAQVSIGAGLAFKHKYAKDGGVALVYFGDGAANQGQVYESFNMAELWKLPVIFVIENNQYAMGTSVNRASAEDQLYKRGESFRIPGIQVDGMDVLAVRGAAEAALEWVQAGKGPVLLELKTYRYRGHSMSDPAKYRTKEEVAKMRQEHDPIDRLRERLLSEKHIDENGLKNMDREVKDLISQATEFAQASPEPDPAELYTDVLIEA
;
A
#
# COMPACT_ATOMS: atom_id res chain seq x y z
N MET A 1 72.33 -44.47 -26.85
CA MET A 1 72.36 -45.40 -25.69
C MET A 1 72.05 -44.56 -24.45
N GLN A 2 70.81 -44.59 -23.94
CA GLN A 2 70.40 -45.22 -22.65
C GLN A 2 71.39 -44.91 -21.50
N ARG A 3 71.04 -44.34 -20.33
CA ARG A 3 69.82 -44.39 -19.49
C ARG A 3 69.98 -43.35 -18.33
N PRO A 4 69.06 -43.22 -17.34
CA PRO A 4 68.44 -41.95 -16.90
C PRO A 4 68.93 -41.43 -15.52
N LEU A 5 68.52 -40.22 -15.14
CA LEU A 5 68.53 -39.77 -13.75
C LEU A 5 67.12 -39.32 -13.31
N ARG A 6 66.63 -39.98 -12.25
CA ARG A 6 65.35 -39.76 -11.59
C ARG A 6 65.37 -38.45 -10.80
N ARG A 7 64.19 -37.84 -10.75
CA ARG A 7 63.80 -36.72 -9.88
C ARG A 7 64.04 -37.02 -8.40
N GLU A 8 64.52 -36.02 -7.68
CA GLU A 8 64.08 -35.74 -6.30
C GLU A 8 63.55 -34.31 -6.22
N THR A 9 62.33 -34.22 -5.70
CA THR A 9 61.51 -33.01 -5.54
C THR A 9 61.80 -32.37 -4.19
N ALA A 10 62.28 -31.13 -4.17
CA ALA A 10 62.23 -30.27 -2.98
C ALA A 10 61.05 -29.29 -3.13
N LEU A 11 59.97 -29.55 -2.39
CA LEU A 11 58.84 -28.62 -2.25
C LEU A 11 59.28 -27.44 -1.36
N ALA A 12 59.50 -26.28 -1.96
CA ALA A 12 59.62 -25.02 -1.23
C ALA A 12 58.23 -24.60 -0.73
N ARG A 13 58.06 -24.51 0.61
CA ARG A 13 56.86 -23.93 1.23
C ARG A 13 56.82 -22.43 0.95
N ALA A 14 55.91 -21.99 0.09
CA ALA A 14 55.56 -20.58 -0.04
C ALA A 14 54.77 -20.14 1.20
N ALA A 15 55.20 -19.05 1.83
CA ALA A 15 54.50 -18.43 2.96
C ALA A 15 53.15 -17.84 2.50
N LYS A 16 52.07 -18.13 3.25
CA LYS A 16 50.75 -17.54 3.01
C LYS A 16 50.77 -16.04 3.38
N PRO A 17 50.17 -15.15 2.57
CA PRO A 17 50.02 -13.76 2.98
C PRO A 17 49.01 -13.68 4.13
N ALA A 18 49.30 -12.79 5.08
CA ALA A 18 48.45 -12.53 6.24
C ALA A 18 47.06 -12.07 5.76
N ALA A 19 46.02 -12.80 6.17
CA ALA A 19 44.65 -12.42 5.92
C ALA A 19 44.32 -11.14 6.70
N SER A 20 43.97 -10.07 5.98
CA SER A 20 43.33 -8.90 6.59
C SER A 20 41.97 -9.34 7.13
N ASN A 21 41.77 -9.23 8.44
CA ASN A 21 40.48 -9.36 9.09
C ASN A 21 39.55 -8.22 8.64
N VAL A 22 38.99 -8.33 7.44
CA VAL A 22 37.80 -7.58 7.06
C VAL A 22 36.63 -8.38 7.63
N THR A 23 35.93 -7.79 8.60
CA THR A 23 34.75 -8.34 9.24
C THR A 23 33.75 -8.82 8.20
N ALA A 24 33.55 -10.13 8.10
CA ALA A 24 32.68 -10.79 7.12
C ALA A 24 31.16 -10.48 7.26
N ASN A 25 30.80 -9.54 8.14
CA ASN A 25 29.42 -9.16 8.48
C ASN A 25 29.09 -7.69 8.18
N SER A 26 29.98 -6.94 7.52
CA SER A 26 29.62 -5.58 7.10
C SER A 26 28.69 -5.65 5.87
N PRO A 27 27.54 -4.95 5.86
CA PRO A 27 26.68 -4.89 4.68
C PRO A 27 27.47 -4.43 3.47
N ALA A 28 27.19 -5.02 2.30
CA ALA A 28 27.80 -4.56 1.05
C ALA A 28 27.53 -3.06 0.87
N ILE A 29 28.59 -2.27 0.68
CA ILE A 29 28.46 -0.83 0.43
C ILE A 29 27.68 -0.68 -0.88
N PRO A 30 26.51 -0.01 -0.88
CA PRO A 30 25.74 0.20 -2.09
C PRO A 30 26.58 0.93 -3.14
N ASN A 31 26.51 0.48 -4.40
CA ASN A 31 27.17 1.16 -5.52
C ASN A 31 26.45 2.46 -5.96
N ARG A 32 25.41 2.87 -5.24
CA ARG A 32 24.62 4.08 -5.46
C ARG A 32 24.02 4.58 -4.16
N GLU A 33 23.69 5.85 -4.11
CA GLU A 33 22.96 6.45 -3.00
C GLU A 33 21.61 5.76 -2.79
N ARG A 34 21.20 5.63 -1.53
CA ARG A 34 19.92 5.03 -1.13
C ARG A 34 19.28 5.91 -0.04
N PRO A 35 17.94 5.88 0.11
CA PRO A 35 17.28 6.51 1.25
C PRO A 35 17.86 5.97 2.56
N PRO A 36 17.79 6.77 3.65
CA PRO A 36 18.14 6.27 4.96
C PRO A 36 17.28 5.05 5.30
N GLU A 37 17.84 4.11 6.06
CA GLU A 37 17.05 3.02 6.61
C GLU A 37 15.94 3.61 7.49
N PRO A 38 14.67 3.31 7.22
CA PRO A 38 13.58 3.89 7.96
C PRO A 38 13.60 3.39 9.39
N LYS A 39 13.35 4.30 10.32
CA LYS A 39 13.12 3.97 11.73
C LYS A 39 11.61 4.02 11.99
N PRO A 40 11.08 3.20 12.91
CA PRO A 40 9.70 3.35 13.35
C PRO A 40 9.44 4.79 13.80
N TYR A 41 8.31 5.35 13.38
CA TYR A 41 7.90 6.72 13.74
C TYR A 41 7.71 6.85 15.26
N GLU A 42 8.29 7.90 15.84
CA GLU A 42 8.14 8.23 17.26
C GLU A 42 6.85 9.04 17.46
N ALA A 43 5.71 8.33 17.47
CA ALA A 43 4.39 8.95 17.61
C ALA A 43 4.12 9.46 19.04
N SER A 44 3.45 10.60 19.14
CA SER A 44 2.82 11.05 20.39
C SER A 44 1.64 10.15 20.77
N LYS A 45 1.18 10.27 22.02
CA LYS A 45 -0.03 9.59 22.49
C LYS A 45 -1.23 9.88 21.58
N GLU A 46 -1.41 11.14 21.21
CA GLU A 46 -2.51 11.63 20.40
C GLU A 46 -2.45 11.03 18.99
N GLU A 47 -1.26 10.96 18.40
CA GLU A 47 -1.04 10.33 17.09
C GLU A 47 -1.31 8.81 17.13
N LEU A 48 -0.87 8.11 18.19
CA LEU A 48 -1.16 6.68 18.35
C LEU A 48 -2.68 6.41 18.44
N LEU A 49 -3.41 7.25 19.18
CA LEU A 49 -4.86 7.15 19.28
C LEU A 49 -5.55 7.44 17.95
N GLU A 50 -5.05 8.41 17.19
CA GLU A 50 -5.58 8.74 15.86
C GLU A 50 -5.31 7.61 14.85
N PHE A 51 -4.09 7.07 14.81
CA PHE A 51 -3.79 5.91 13.95
C PHE A 51 -4.70 4.72 14.27
N TYR A 52 -4.93 4.46 15.56
CA TYR A 52 -5.84 3.41 15.99
C TYR A 52 -7.28 3.68 15.55
N ARG A 53 -7.78 4.92 15.74
CA ARG A 53 -9.13 5.34 15.31
C ARG A 53 -9.30 5.20 13.80
N GLN A 54 -8.33 5.62 13.00
CA GLN A 54 -8.35 5.52 11.54
C GLN A 54 -8.34 4.07 11.05
N MET A 55 -7.51 3.21 11.64
CA MET A 55 -7.52 1.78 11.29
C MET A 55 -8.85 1.11 11.68
N LEU A 56 -9.44 1.47 12.82
CA LEU A 56 -10.78 1.02 13.20
C LEU A 56 -11.85 1.53 12.21
N LEU A 57 -11.78 2.79 11.79
CA LEU A 57 -12.69 3.37 10.80
C LEU A 57 -12.71 2.53 9.54
N ILE A 58 -11.53 2.24 8.98
CA ILE A 58 -11.39 1.39 7.79
C ILE A 58 -11.98 0.00 8.08
N ARG A 59 -11.56 -0.68 9.15
CA ARG A 59 -12.03 -2.04 9.47
C ARG A 59 -13.54 -2.12 9.59
N ARG A 60 -14.18 -1.18 10.28
CA ARG A 60 -15.64 -1.17 10.50
C ARG A 60 -16.41 -0.77 9.25
N PHE A 61 -15.89 0.17 8.47
CA PHE A 61 -16.45 0.50 7.17
C PHE A 61 -16.47 -0.72 6.24
N GLU A 62 -15.34 -1.41 6.13
CA GLU A 62 -15.16 -2.58 5.28
C GLU A 62 -16.01 -3.78 5.74
N GLU A 63 -16.15 -4.00 7.05
CA GLU A 63 -17.06 -5.01 7.59
C GLU A 63 -18.53 -4.71 7.25
N LYS A 64 -18.93 -3.43 7.31
CA LYS A 64 -20.26 -2.99 6.91
C LYS A 64 -20.48 -3.12 5.40
N ALA A 65 -19.51 -2.74 4.58
CA ALA A 65 -19.56 -2.95 3.13
C ALA A 65 -19.73 -4.44 2.78
N GLY A 66 -19.00 -5.33 3.46
CA GLY A 66 -19.17 -6.77 3.32
C GLY A 66 -20.59 -7.24 3.68
N GLN A 67 -21.19 -6.69 4.74
CA GLN A 67 -22.58 -6.98 5.11
C GLN A 67 -23.56 -6.52 4.03
N LEU A 68 -23.45 -5.28 3.55
CA LEU A 68 -24.35 -4.71 2.54
C LEU A 68 -24.25 -5.45 1.20
N TYR A 69 -23.04 -5.88 0.82
CA TYR A 69 -22.85 -6.76 -0.33
C TYR A 69 -23.59 -8.08 -0.17
N GLY A 70 -23.50 -8.72 1.00
CA GLY A 70 -24.24 -9.95 1.30
C GLY A 70 -25.76 -9.78 1.28
N LEU A 71 -26.26 -8.57 1.53
CA LEU A 71 -27.67 -8.20 1.40
C LEU A 71 -28.08 -7.83 -0.04
N GLY A 72 -27.15 -7.82 -1.00
CA GLY A 72 -27.41 -7.43 -2.38
C GLY A 72 -27.54 -5.93 -2.61
N LEU A 73 -27.13 -5.10 -1.64
CA LEU A 73 -27.21 -3.63 -1.72
C LEU A 73 -25.99 -2.99 -2.41
N ILE A 74 -24.92 -3.77 -2.61
CA ILE A 74 -23.74 -3.37 -3.38
C ILE A 74 -23.69 -4.27 -4.61
N GLY A 75 -23.75 -3.67 -5.80
CA GLY A 75 -23.64 -4.37 -7.09
C GLY A 75 -22.19 -4.55 -7.55
N GLY A 76 -21.97 -5.46 -8.51
CA GLY A 76 -20.67 -5.66 -9.15
C GLY A 76 -19.64 -6.36 -8.27
N PHE A 77 -18.37 -5.97 -8.38
CA PHE A 77 -17.30 -6.49 -7.54
C PHE A 77 -17.12 -5.62 -6.30
N CYS A 78 -16.88 -6.22 -5.13
CA CYS A 78 -16.55 -5.52 -3.90
C CYS A 78 -15.25 -6.06 -3.32
N HIS A 79 -14.23 -5.20 -3.21
CA HIS A 79 -12.87 -5.57 -2.79
C HIS A 79 -12.53 -4.95 -1.44
N LEU A 80 -12.58 -5.76 -0.39
CA LEU A 80 -12.42 -5.25 0.97
C LEU A 80 -10.95 -5.03 1.37
N TYR A 81 -10.62 -3.93 2.03
CA TYR A 81 -9.26 -3.59 2.48
C TYR A 81 -8.85 -4.23 3.83
N ILE A 82 -9.67 -5.16 4.35
CA ILE A 82 -9.49 -5.80 5.66
C ILE A 82 -8.13 -6.53 5.79
N GLY A 83 -7.32 -6.06 6.74
CA GLY A 83 -5.99 -6.60 7.08
C GLY A 83 -4.82 -5.76 6.59
N GLN A 84 -5.07 -4.69 5.83
CA GLN A 84 -4.03 -3.82 5.26
C GLN A 84 -4.09 -2.38 5.82
N GLU A 85 -4.86 -2.16 6.89
CA GLU A 85 -5.20 -0.81 7.38
C GLU A 85 -3.97 0.03 7.74
N ALA A 86 -2.96 -0.58 8.37
CA ALA A 86 -1.72 0.10 8.73
C ALA A 86 -0.96 0.65 7.51
N VAL A 87 -1.06 0.01 6.34
CA VAL A 87 -0.42 0.48 5.10
C VAL A 87 -1.00 1.82 4.66
N ALA A 88 -2.33 1.91 4.61
CA ALA A 88 -3.01 3.14 4.19
C ALA A 88 -2.81 4.25 5.23
N VAL A 89 -3.08 3.97 6.51
CA VAL A 89 -2.99 4.96 7.60
C VAL A 89 -1.55 5.45 7.79
N GLY A 90 -0.58 4.53 7.82
CA GLY A 90 0.82 4.89 8.06
C GLY A 90 1.42 5.72 6.94
N LEU A 91 1.19 5.36 5.68
CA LEU A 91 1.76 6.13 4.57
C LEU A 91 1.05 7.48 4.37
N GLN A 92 -0.29 7.48 4.40
CA GLN A 92 -1.05 8.68 4.04
C GLN A 92 -1.07 9.74 5.14
N SER A 93 -0.88 9.37 6.41
CA SER A 93 -0.70 10.35 7.50
C SER A 93 0.60 11.14 7.41
N ALA A 94 1.51 10.80 6.49
CA ALA A 94 2.69 11.60 6.16
C ALA A 94 2.46 12.61 5.03
N LEU A 95 1.36 12.48 4.29
CA LEU A 95 1.05 13.31 3.13
C LEU A 95 0.31 14.59 3.52
N LYS A 96 0.33 15.57 2.61
CA LYS A 96 -0.47 16.79 2.70
C LYS A 96 -1.60 16.73 1.67
N VAL A 97 -2.82 16.51 2.16
CA VAL A 97 -4.05 16.56 1.34
C VAL A 97 -4.15 17.90 0.61
N GLY A 98 -4.60 17.87 -0.65
CA GLY A 98 -4.70 19.05 -1.52
C GLY A 98 -3.38 19.49 -2.15
N ARG A 99 -2.25 18.89 -1.75
CA ARG A 99 -0.94 19.08 -2.42
C ARG A 99 -0.42 17.80 -3.04
N ASP A 100 -0.33 16.74 -2.25
CA ASP A 100 0.18 15.45 -2.71
C ASP A 100 -0.94 14.68 -3.45
N SER A 101 -0.58 13.76 -4.34
CA SER A 101 -1.55 12.94 -5.05
C SER A 101 -1.45 11.48 -4.60
N VAL A 102 -2.59 10.80 -4.49
CA VAL A 102 -2.68 9.37 -4.21
C VAL A 102 -3.38 8.69 -5.37
N VAL A 103 -2.84 7.57 -5.86
CA VAL A 103 -3.48 6.73 -6.89
C VAL A 103 -3.39 5.26 -6.49
N THR A 104 -4.46 4.50 -6.66
CA THR A 104 -4.58 3.12 -6.17
C THR A 104 -5.17 2.17 -7.20
N GLY A 105 -5.04 0.86 -6.95
CA GLY A 105 -5.87 -0.14 -7.61
C GLY A 105 -7.31 -0.15 -7.07
N TYR A 106 -8.11 -1.13 -7.49
CA TYR A 106 -9.54 -1.32 -7.15
C TYR A 106 -9.86 -1.68 -5.69
N ARG A 107 -8.89 -1.67 -4.76
CA ARG A 107 -9.10 -1.97 -3.34
C ARG A 107 -8.87 -0.70 -2.54
N ASP A 108 -9.69 0.31 -2.78
CA ASP A 108 -9.39 1.71 -2.52
C ASP A 108 -10.20 2.34 -1.36
N HIS A 109 -11.26 1.70 -0.85
CA HIS A 109 -12.13 2.35 0.16
C HIS A 109 -11.34 2.72 1.43
N GLY A 110 -10.54 1.79 1.93
CA GLY A 110 -9.63 2.05 3.05
C GLY A 110 -8.62 3.18 2.80
N HIS A 111 -8.17 3.35 1.56
CA HIS A 111 -7.29 4.46 1.20
C HIS A 111 -8.01 5.80 1.22
N MET A 112 -9.25 5.85 0.72
CA MET A 112 -10.06 7.07 0.71
C MET A 112 -10.35 7.57 2.12
N LEU A 113 -10.73 6.64 3.00
CA LEU A 113 -10.97 6.93 4.42
C LEU A 113 -9.69 7.46 5.09
N ALA A 114 -8.55 6.81 4.85
CA ALA A 114 -7.26 7.27 5.36
C ALA A 114 -6.85 8.65 4.82
N TYR A 115 -7.35 9.04 3.63
CA TYR A 115 -7.12 10.36 3.03
C TYR A 115 -8.15 11.43 3.42
N GLY A 116 -9.02 11.12 4.38
CA GLY A 116 -9.97 12.07 4.97
C GLY A 116 -11.27 12.25 4.18
N ILE A 117 -11.55 11.39 3.20
CA ILE A 117 -12.78 11.48 2.40
C ILE A 117 -13.96 10.98 3.23
N ASP A 118 -15.10 11.70 3.17
CA ASP A 118 -16.30 11.42 3.97
C ASP A 118 -16.83 9.98 3.73
N PRO A 119 -16.95 9.14 4.78
CA PRO A 119 -17.58 7.81 4.68
C PRO A 119 -18.96 7.81 4.00
N ASN A 120 -19.73 8.89 4.13
CA ASN A 120 -21.06 9.02 3.52
C ASN A 120 -21.01 8.88 2.00
N VAL A 121 -20.12 9.62 1.33
CA VAL A 121 -20.03 9.62 -0.15
C VAL A 121 -19.38 8.35 -0.66
N ILE A 122 -18.49 7.72 0.12
CA ILE A 122 -17.90 6.42 -0.22
C ILE A 122 -18.97 5.32 -0.13
N MET A 123 -19.75 5.29 0.95
CA MET A 123 -20.82 4.29 1.13
C MET A 123 -21.95 4.47 0.10
N ALA A 124 -22.31 5.71 -0.21
CA ALA A 124 -23.25 6.03 -1.28
C ALA A 124 -22.75 5.53 -2.64
N GLU A 125 -21.46 5.69 -2.95
CA GLU A 125 -20.87 5.16 -4.19
C GLU A 125 -20.90 3.62 -4.24
N LEU A 126 -20.53 2.95 -3.14
CA LEU A 126 -20.59 1.49 -3.05
C LEU A 126 -22.00 0.95 -3.31
N THR A 127 -23.01 1.65 -2.81
CA THR A 127 -24.42 1.25 -2.95
C THR A 127 -25.08 1.79 -4.23
N GLY A 128 -24.30 2.38 -5.14
CA GLY A 128 -24.79 2.84 -6.46
C GLY A 128 -25.75 4.01 -6.37
N ARG A 129 -25.54 4.93 -5.44
CA ARG A 129 -26.44 6.07 -5.16
C ARG A 129 -25.90 7.36 -5.77
N ALA A 130 -26.79 8.27 -6.15
CA ALA A 130 -26.44 9.54 -6.81
C ALA A 130 -25.54 10.43 -5.95
N ALA A 131 -25.63 10.31 -4.62
CA ALA A 131 -24.77 11.02 -3.67
C ALA A 131 -23.36 10.42 -3.55
N GLY A 132 -23.06 9.35 -4.30
CA GLY A 132 -21.74 8.77 -4.38
C GLY A 132 -20.71 9.76 -4.94
N ILE A 133 -19.45 9.58 -4.55
CA ILE A 133 -18.37 10.48 -4.97
C ILE A 133 -18.14 10.51 -6.49
N SER A 134 -18.50 9.43 -7.19
CA SER A 134 -18.51 9.30 -8.65
C SER A 134 -19.95 9.24 -9.17
N LYS A 135 -20.90 9.86 -8.46
CA LYS A 135 -22.33 9.93 -8.77
C LYS A 135 -23.01 8.55 -8.86
N GLY A 136 -22.49 7.53 -8.18
CA GLY A 136 -23.00 6.17 -8.20
C GLY A 136 -22.66 5.38 -9.48
N LYS A 137 -21.79 5.92 -10.34
CA LYS A 137 -21.39 5.30 -11.63
C LYS A 137 -20.17 4.39 -11.51
N GLY A 138 -19.30 4.66 -10.55
CA GLY A 138 -18.00 4.01 -10.42
C GLY A 138 -18.04 2.75 -9.55
N GLY A 139 -18.92 2.73 -8.55
CA GLY A 139 -19.05 1.64 -7.61
C GLY A 139 -17.75 1.37 -6.84
N SER A 140 -17.59 0.13 -6.40
CA SER A 140 -16.47 -0.28 -5.52
C SER A 140 -15.07 -0.19 -6.13
N MET A 141 -14.95 -0.02 -7.45
CA MET A 141 -13.66 -0.08 -8.12
C MET A 141 -13.23 1.23 -8.75
N HIS A 142 -14.02 2.31 -8.70
CA HIS A 142 -13.74 3.55 -9.44
C HIS A 142 -14.19 4.80 -8.67
N MET A 143 -13.37 5.26 -7.72
CA MET A 143 -13.68 6.42 -6.88
C MET A 143 -12.62 7.51 -6.98
N PHE A 144 -13.02 8.72 -7.37
CA PHE A 144 -12.10 9.82 -7.63
C PHE A 144 -12.48 11.07 -6.83
N SER A 145 -11.49 11.77 -6.28
CA SER A 145 -11.65 13.09 -5.65
C SER A 145 -10.54 14.03 -6.09
N VAL A 146 -10.85 14.90 -7.05
CA VAL A 146 -9.92 15.94 -7.52
C VAL A 146 -9.56 16.91 -6.39
N GLU A 147 -10.54 17.26 -5.53
CA GLU A 147 -10.35 18.14 -4.38
C GLU A 147 -9.25 17.63 -3.44
N HIS A 148 -9.27 16.34 -3.12
CA HIS A 148 -8.30 15.75 -2.21
C HIS A 148 -6.97 15.45 -2.90
N GLY A 149 -6.96 15.31 -4.23
CA GLY A 149 -5.84 14.75 -4.99
C GLY A 149 -5.85 13.22 -4.99
N PHE A 150 -7.02 12.60 -4.85
CA PHE A 150 -7.20 11.16 -4.80
C PHE A 150 -7.72 10.62 -6.13
N TYR A 151 -6.94 9.75 -6.77
CA TYR A 151 -7.22 9.15 -8.07
C TYR A 151 -7.40 7.65 -7.89
N GLY A 152 -8.51 7.28 -7.25
CA GLY A 152 -8.75 5.93 -6.76
C GLY A 152 -9.42 5.01 -7.75
N GLY A 153 -9.21 3.72 -7.54
CA GLY A 153 -10.01 2.70 -8.19
C GLY A 153 -9.67 2.53 -9.67
N HIS A 154 -8.52 1.92 -9.95
CA HIS A 154 -8.22 1.42 -11.28
C HIS A 154 -8.47 -0.10 -11.37
N GLY A 155 -9.53 -0.46 -12.09
CA GLY A 155 -9.87 -1.86 -12.39
C GLY A 155 -8.88 -2.57 -13.31
N ILE A 156 -8.16 -1.82 -14.15
CA ILE A 156 -7.09 -2.37 -15.01
C ILE A 156 -5.82 -2.54 -14.18
N VAL A 157 -5.45 -3.80 -13.94
CA VAL A 157 -4.30 -4.17 -13.11
C VAL A 157 -3.02 -3.51 -13.64
N GLY A 158 -2.38 -2.68 -12.80
CA GLY A 158 -1.12 -2.00 -13.09
C GLY A 158 -1.27 -0.64 -13.80
N ALA A 159 -2.46 -0.28 -14.28
CA ALA A 159 -2.67 0.98 -15.01
C ALA A 159 -2.45 2.21 -14.11
N GLN A 160 -2.76 2.08 -12.82
CA GLN A 160 -2.53 3.16 -11.85
C GLN A 160 -1.05 3.55 -11.73
N VAL A 161 -0.11 2.66 -12.10
CA VAL A 161 1.32 2.94 -11.96
C VAL A 161 1.80 3.96 -12.98
N SER A 162 1.37 3.84 -14.24
CA SER A 162 1.69 4.80 -15.30
C SER A 162 0.94 6.12 -15.10
N ILE A 163 -0.32 6.07 -14.65
CA ILE A 163 -1.10 7.25 -14.26
C ILE A 163 -0.41 7.99 -13.10
N GLY A 164 0.03 7.25 -12.09
CA GLY A 164 0.78 7.79 -10.96
C GLY A 164 2.10 8.46 -11.34
N ALA A 165 2.84 7.87 -12.27
CA ALA A 165 4.02 8.52 -12.84
C ALA A 165 3.66 9.84 -13.56
N GLY A 166 2.52 9.89 -14.26
CA GLY A 166 1.99 11.12 -14.85
C GLY A 166 1.65 12.19 -13.81
N LEU A 167 1.03 11.81 -12.68
CA LEU A 167 0.76 12.73 -11.56
C LEU A 167 2.05 13.27 -10.93
N ALA A 168 3.08 12.43 -10.79
CA ALA A 168 4.39 12.87 -10.34
C ALA A 168 5.06 13.83 -11.33
N PHE A 169 4.89 13.58 -12.64
CA PHE A 169 5.35 14.50 -13.68
C PHE A 169 4.63 15.85 -13.58
N LYS A 170 3.31 15.87 -13.35
CA LYS A 170 2.55 17.11 -13.07
C LYS A 170 3.19 17.90 -11.93
N HIS A 171 3.44 17.28 -10.78
CA HIS A 171 4.06 17.96 -9.63
C HIS A 171 5.44 18.53 -9.96
N LYS A 172 6.28 17.73 -10.63
CA LYS A 172 7.60 18.18 -11.09
C LYS A 172 7.51 19.35 -12.07
N TYR A 173 6.60 19.27 -13.03
CA TYR A 173 6.42 20.29 -14.07
C TYR A 173 5.91 21.60 -13.49
N ALA A 174 4.92 21.53 -12.59
CA ALA A 174 4.34 22.68 -11.89
C ALA A 174 5.26 23.27 -10.82
N LYS A 175 6.28 22.52 -10.35
CA LYS A 175 7.17 22.90 -9.23
C LYS A 175 6.39 23.21 -7.95
N ASP A 176 5.31 22.49 -7.70
CA ASP A 176 4.43 22.68 -6.54
C ASP A 176 4.96 22.01 -5.25
N GLY A 177 6.03 21.23 -5.36
CA GLY A 177 6.63 20.47 -4.25
C GLY A 177 5.76 19.30 -3.77
N GLY A 178 4.73 18.93 -4.54
CA GLY A 178 3.91 17.75 -4.30
C GLY A 178 4.62 16.46 -4.72
N VAL A 179 4.11 15.35 -4.20
CA VAL A 179 4.56 14.00 -4.56
C VAL A 179 3.39 13.14 -5.00
N ALA A 180 3.64 12.10 -5.80
CA ALA A 180 2.63 11.08 -6.07
C ALA A 180 2.93 9.80 -5.28
N LEU A 181 1.95 9.33 -4.52
CA LEU A 181 1.96 8.04 -3.84
C LEU A 181 1.14 7.03 -4.64
N VAL A 182 1.79 5.99 -5.14
CA VAL A 182 1.27 5.11 -6.20
C VAL A 182 1.17 3.68 -5.70
N TYR A 183 -0.05 3.25 -5.37
CA TYR A 183 -0.32 1.94 -4.77
C TYR A 183 -0.66 0.87 -5.81
N PHE A 184 -0.05 -0.30 -5.66
CA PHE A 184 -0.35 -1.47 -6.46
C PHE A 184 -0.03 -2.77 -5.72
N GLY A 185 -0.79 -3.81 -6.01
CA GLY A 185 -0.59 -5.12 -5.37
C GLY A 185 0.60 -5.90 -5.95
N ASP A 186 1.00 -6.95 -5.24
CA ASP A 186 2.01 -7.92 -5.68
C ASP A 186 1.74 -8.51 -7.07
N GLY A 187 0.48 -8.78 -7.40
CA GLY A 187 0.09 -9.22 -8.75
C GLY A 187 0.33 -8.17 -9.84
N ALA A 188 0.06 -6.90 -9.54
CA ALA A 188 0.22 -5.79 -10.47
C ALA A 188 1.70 -5.49 -10.76
N ALA A 189 2.60 -5.78 -9.81
CA ALA A 189 4.06 -5.59 -9.98
C ALA A 189 4.67 -6.42 -11.13
N ASN A 190 3.93 -7.37 -11.70
CA ASN A 190 4.36 -8.18 -12.84
C ASN A 190 3.92 -7.63 -14.21
N GLN A 191 3.17 -6.52 -14.25
CA GLN A 191 2.69 -5.93 -15.50
C GLN A 191 3.79 -5.15 -16.22
N GLY A 192 3.89 -5.28 -17.55
CA GLY A 192 4.93 -4.63 -18.36
C GLY A 192 4.97 -3.10 -18.19
N GLN A 193 3.79 -2.47 -18.15
CA GLN A 193 3.65 -1.02 -17.95
C GLN A 193 4.27 -0.50 -16.64
N VAL A 194 4.43 -1.35 -15.61
CA VAL A 194 5.10 -0.98 -14.35
C VAL A 194 6.58 -0.74 -14.59
N TYR A 195 7.23 -1.60 -15.36
CA TYR A 195 8.65 -1.48 -15.72
C TYR A 195 8.91 -0.28 -16.62
N GLU A 196 8.03 -0.04 -17.59
CA GLU A 196 8.07 1.16 -18.41
C GLU A 196 7.95 2.43 -17.55
N SER A 197 7.03 2.44 -16.59
CA SER A 197 6.83 3.56 -15.66
C SER A 197 8.06 3.79 -14.78
N PHE A 198 8.71 2.72 -14.28
CA PHE A 198 9.96 2.84 -13.52
C PHE A 198 11.08 3.47 -14.33
N ASN A 199 11.27 3.02 -15.58
CA ASN A 199 12.28 3.58 -16.46
C ASN A 199 12.09 5.10 -16.65
N MET A 200 10.86 5.51 -16.96
CA MET A 200 10.55 6.93 -17.17
C MET A 200 10.66 7.75 -15.88
N ALA A 201 10.18 7.20 -14.75
CA ALA A 201 10.23 7.88 -13.46
C ALA A 201 11.67 8.16 -13.01
N GLU A 202 12.58 7.19 -13.15
CA GLU A 202 13.99 7.41 -12.84
C GLU A 202 14.66 8.37 -13.83
N LEU A 203 14.48 8.15 -15.14
CA LEU A 203 15.07 8.97 -16.19
C LEU A 203 14.75 10.45 -15.99
N TRP A 204 13.50 10.73 -15.62
CA TRP A 204 13.02 12.08 -15.38
C TRP A 204 13.11 12.51 -13.93
N LYS A 205 13.66 11.71 -13.01
CA LYS A 205 13.75 12.03 -11.58
C LYS A 205 12.43 12.55 -11.02
N LEU A 206 11.36 11.77 -11.20
CA LEU A 206 10.02 12.14 -10.77
C LEU A 206 9.86 12.01 -9.25
N PRO A 207 9.07 12.89 -8.61
CA PRO A 207 8.77 12.82 -7.19
C PRO A 207 7.66 11.78 -6.92
N VAL A 208 7.98 10.50 -7.13
CA VAL A 208 7.03 9.38 -6.99
C VAL A 208 7.51 8.35 -5.98
N ILE A 209 6.60 7.95 -5.10
CA ILE A 209 6.78 6.83 -4.18
C ILE A 209 5.90 5.69 -4.70
N PHE A 210 6.53 4.64 -5.22
CA PHE A 210 5.84 3.45 -5.67
C PHE A 210 5.64 2.51 -4.48
N VAL A 211 4.40 2.09 -4.25
CA VAL A 211 4.00 1.34 -3.06
C VAL A 211 3.45 -0.02 -3.49
N ILE A 212 4.19 -1.08 -3.19
CA ILE A 212 3.77 -2.45 -3.41
C ILE A 212 3.10 -2.96 -2.13
N GLU A 213 1.79 -3.10 -2.18
CA GLU A 213 1.04 -3.81 -1.14
C GLU A 213 1.15 -5.32 -1.37
N ASN A 214 2.13 -5.93 -0.72
CA ASN A 214 2.36 -7.36 -0.85
C ASN A 214 1.50 -8.11 0.18
N ASN A 215 0.28 -8.45 -0.22
CA ASN A 215 -0.66 -9.23 0.59
C ASN A 215 -0.59 -10.75 0.35
N GLN A 216 0.51 -11.19 -0.25
CA GLN A 216 0.89 -12.58 -0.55
C GLN A 216 0.13 -13.25 -1.71
N TYR A 217 -0.96 -12.65 -2.23
CA TYR A 217 -1.82 -13.31 -3.22
C TYR A 217 -2.43 -12.37 -4.27
N ALA A 218 -2.10 -12.63 -5.54
CA ALA A 218 -2.80 -12.11 -6.71
C ALA A 218 -4.01 -13.00 -7.05
N MET A 219 -5.20 -12.60 -6.61
CA MET A 219 -6.37 -13.48 -6.55
C MET A 219 -6.03 -14.77 -5.78
N GLY A 220 -5.79 -15.88 -6.50
CA GLY A 220 -5.39 -17.17 -5.93
C GLY A 220 -3.96 -17.62 -6.22
N THR A 221 -3.15 -16.77 -6.87
CA THR A 221 -1.75 -17.08 -7.16
C THR A 221 -0.84 -16.44 -6.11
N SER A 222 -0.07 -17.25 -5.39
CA SER A 222 0.89 -16.78 -4.39
C SER A 222 2.10 -16.09 -5.05
N VAL A 223 2.70 -15.12 -4.36
CA VAL A 223 3.85 -14.34 -4.89
C VAL A 223 5.02 -15.23 -5.32
N ASN A 224 5.39 -16.20 -4.47
CA ASN A 224 6.49 -17.14 -4.74
C ASN A 224 6.25 -18.08 -5.94
N ARG A 225 5.01 -18.16 -6.45
CA ARG A 225 4.67 -18.91 -7.67
C ARG A 225 4.61 -18.01 -8.90
N ALA A 226 4.44 -16.70 -8.71
CA ALA A 226 4.26 -15.72 -9.78
C ALA A 226 5.53 -14.92 -10.09
N SER A 227 6.50 -14.89 -9.17
CA SER A 227 7.66 -14.01 -9.24
C SER A 227 8.96 -14.79 -9.12
N ALA A 228 9.89 -14.57 -10.06
CA ALA A 228 11.24 -15.14 -9.98
C ALA A 228 12.11 -14.49 -8.88
N GLU A 229 11.85 -13.22 -8.58
CA GLU A 229 12.34 -12.50 -7.40
C GLU A 229 11.10 -12.06 -6.61
N ASP A 230 10.88 -12.68 -5.46
CA ASP A 230 9.70 -12.49 -4.60
C ASP A 230 9.89 -11.40 -3.54
N GLN A 231 11.11 -10.86 -3.43
CA GLN A 231 11.42 -9.65 -2.68
C GLN A 231 11.14 -8.43 -3.58
N LEU A 232 9.88 -8.01 -3.62
CA LEU A 232 9.40 -7.05 -4.61
C LEU A 232 10.00 -5.65 -4.46
N TYR A 233 10.53 -5.28 -3.28
CA TYR A 233 11.29 -4.03 -3.13
C TYR A 233 12.51 -3.95 -4.07
N LYS A 234 13.04 -5.08 -4.55
CA LYS A 234 14.16 -5.10 -5.50
C LYS A 234 13.76 -4.85 -6.96
N ARG A 235 12.47 -4.76 -7.28
CA ARG A 235 12.00 -4.62 -8.67
C ARG A 235 12.50 -3.33 -9.35
N GLY A 236 12.85 -2.32 -8.56
CA GLY A 236 13.45 -1.08 -9.03
C GLY A 236 14.94 -1.17 -9.40
N GLU A 237 15.63 -2.25 -9.02
CA GLU A 237 17.11 -2.31 -9.03
C GLU A 237 17.71 -2.15 -10.44
N SER A 238 17.10 -2.76 -11.47
CA SER A 238 17.54 -2.63 -12.86
C SER A 238 17.36 -1.22 -13.43
N PHE A 239 16.49 -0.42 -12.82
CA PHE A 239 16.23 0.97 -13.18
C PHE A 239 16.91 1.94 -12.21
N ARG A 240 17.81 1.48 -11.34
CA ARG A 240 18.47 2.31 -10.33
C ARG A 240 17.55 2.92 -9.27
N ILE A 241 16.29 2.49 -9.19
CA ILE A 241 15.33 2.93 -8.17
C ILE A 241 15.62 2.17 -6.87
N PRO A 242 15.95 2.84 -5.76
CA PRO A 242 16.12 2.18 -4.47
C PRO A 242 14.80 1.63 -3.95
N GLY A 243 14.86 0.50 -3.26
CA GLY A 243 13.71 -0.13 -2.64
C GLY A 243 13.90 -0.40 -1.16
N ILE A 244 12.80 -0.34 -0.41
CA ILE A 244 12.73 -0.57 1.04
C ILE A 244 11.63 -1.59 1.31
N GLN A 245 11.94 -2.64 2.08
CA GLN A 245 10.92 -3.56 2.60
C GLN A 245 10.50 -3.10 3.99
N VAL A 246 9.20 -3.14 4.26
CA VAL A 246 8.61 -2.64 5.51
C VAL A 246 7.60 -3.66 6.02
N ASP A 247 7.52 -3.82 7.35
CA ASP A 247 6.39 -4.50 7.99
C ASP A 247 5.12 -3.66 7.77
N GLY A 248 4.29 -4.06 6.81
CA GLY A 248 3.03 -3.38 6.48
C GLY A 248 1.93 -3.59 7.53
N MET A 249 2.19 -4.41 8.56
CA MET A 249 1.29 -4.66 9.68
C MET A 249 1.64 -3.81 10.91
N ASP A 250 2.65 -2.94 10.82
CA ASP A 250 3.06 -2.01 11.89
C ASP A 250 2.95 -0.57 11.39
N VAL A 251 1.93 0.16 11.85
CA VAL A 251 1.65 1.52 11.38
C VAL A 251 2.81 2.50 11.61
N LEU A 252 3.63 2.29 12.65
CA LEU A 252 4.76 3.17 12.94
C LEU A 252 5.95 2.87 12.05
N ALA A 253 6.20 1.60 11.74
CA ALA A 253 7.18 1.23 10.73
C ALA A 253 6.79 1.79 9.35
N VAL A 254 5.50 1.68 8.99
CA VAL A 254 4.95 2.25 7.76
C VAL A 254 5.10 3.78 7.73
N ARG A 255 4.73 4.47 8.81
CA ARG A 255 4.83 5.94 8.89
C ARG A 255 6.26 6.43 8.80
N GLY A 256 7.20 5.75 9.43
CA GLY A 256 8.62 6.06 9.35
C GLY A 256 9.21 5.81 7.96
N ALA A 257 8.78 4.74 7.28
CA ALA A 257 9.12 4.51 5.88
C ALA A 257 8.58 5.60 4.95
N ALA A 258 7.39 6.13 5.24
CA ALA A 258 6.84 7.27 4.53
C ALA A 258 7.75 8.51 4.65
N GLU A 259 8.30 8.81 5.83
CA GLU A 259 9.20 9.95 6.04
C GLU A 259 10.49 9.82 5.24
N ALA A 260 11.15 8.65 5.34
CA ALA A 260 12.37 8.39 4.59
C ALA A 260 12.14 8.48 3.07
N ALA A 261 11.01 7.97 2.58
CA ALA A 261 10.63 8.03 1.18
C ALA A 261 10.32 9.47 0.73
N LEU A 262 9.56 10.23 1.54
CA LEU A 262 9.22 11.63 1.28
C LEU A 262 10.46 12.51 1.24
N GLU A 263 11.35 12.39 2.21
CA GLU A 263 12.62 13.11 2.25
C GLU A 263 13.44 12.84 0.99
N TRP A 264 13.53 11.57 0.57
CA TRP A 264 14.24 11.18 -0.65
C TRP A 264 13.68 11.83 -1.92
N VAL A 265 12.37 11.72 -2.13
CA VAL A 265 11.73 12.24 -3.36
C VAL A 265 11.71 13.77 -3.38
N GLN A 266 11.48 14.42 -2.22
CA GLN A 266 11.46 15.88 -2.11
C GLN A 266 12.85 16.50 -2.23
N ALA A 267 13.92 15.75 -1.88
CA ALA A 267 15.30 16.13 -2.18
C ALA A 267 15.66 16.02 -3.68
N GLY A 268 14.71 15.61 -4.54
CA GLY A 268 14.92 15.52 -5.98
C GLY A 268 15.76 14.32 -6.41
N LYS A 269 15.96 13.33 -5.54
CA LYS A 269 16.81 12.15 -5.82
C LYS A 269 16.15 11.14 -6.77
N GLY A 270 14.88 11.36 -7.09
CA GLY A 270 14.08 10.54 -8.00
C GLY A 270 13.15 9.59 -7.25
N PRO A 271 12.58 8.59 -7.94
CA PRO A 271 11.62 7.66 -7.36
C PRO A 271 12.23 6.78 -6.26
N VAL A 272 11.34 6.19 -5.45
CA VAL A 272 11.66 5.14 -4.48
C VAL A 272 10.54 4.09 -4.46
N LEU A 273 10.89 2.84 -4.19
CA LEU A 273 9.96 1.72 -4.07
C LEU A 273 9.82 1.28 -2.61
N LEU A 274 8.58 1.12 -2.14
CA LEU A 274 8.27 0.53 -0.84
C LEU A 274 7.55 -0.81 -1.07
N GLU A 275 8.03 -1.89 -0.46
CA GLU A 275 7.29 -3.15 -0.37
C GLU A 275 6.75 -3.31 1.05
N LEU A 276 5.43 -3.23 1.17
CA LEU A 276 4.72 -3.31 2.44
C LEU A 276 4.26 -4.76 2.57
N LYS A 277 4.93 -5.52 3.44
CA LYS A 277 4.53 -6.90 3.73
C LYS A 277 3.26 -6.86 4.59
N THR A 278 2.14 -7.22 3.99
CA THR A 278 0.82 -7.18 4.63
C THR A 278 0.05 -8.48 4.33
N TYR A 279 -1.22 -8.56 4.72
CA TYR A 279 -2.03 -9.75 4.50
C TYR A 279 -3.52 -9.43 4.28
N ARG A 280 -4.11 -10.04 3.25
CA ARG A 280 -5.54 -9.84 2.93
C ARG A 280 -6.40 -10.86 3.67
N TYR A 281 -7.17 -10.47 4.69
CA TYR A 281 -7.95 -11.44 5.48
C TYR A 281 -9.20 -11.99 4.77
N ARG A 282 -9.75 -11.26 3.81
CA ARG A 282 -10.89 -11.70 3.01
C ARG A 282 -10.45 -12.27 1.66
N GLY A 283 -11.37 -12.95 0.97
CA GLY A 283 -11.15 -13.36 -0.42
C GLY A 283 -10.74 -12.19 -1.31
N HIS A 284 -10.32 -12.48 -2.53
CA HIS A 284 -9.92 -11.46 -3.50
C HIS A 284 -10.97 -10.36 -3.60
N SER A 285 -12.21 -10.76 -3.84
CA SER A 285 -13.45 -10.00 -3.77
C SER A 285 -14.43 -10.70 -2.82
N MET A 286 -15.56 -10.07 -2.52
CA MET A 286 -16.64 -10.70 -1.74
C MET A 286 -17.25 -11.94 -2.40
N SER A 287 -17.06 -12.13 -3.71
CA SER A 287 -17.49 -13.33 -4.44
C SER A 287 -16.45 -14.46 -4.46
N ASP A 288 -15.21 -14.20 -4.03
CA ASP A 288 -14.14 -15.20 -4.01
C ASP A 288 -14.14 -16.04 -2.71
N PRO A 289 -14.32 -17.37 -2.79
CA PRO A 289 -14.33 -18.25 -1.63
C PRO A 289 -12.94 -18.51 -1.02
N ALA A 290 -11.86 -17.99 -1.62
CA ALA A 290 -10.49 -18.06 -1.10
C ALA A 290 -9.92 -19.48 -0.90
N LYS A 291 -10.26 -20.44 -1.78
CA LYS A 291 -9.88 -21.86 -1.66
C LYS A 291 -8.38 -22.19 -1.85
N TYR A 292 -7.56 -21.20 -2.15
CA TYR A 292 -6.13 -21.34 -2.47
C TYR A 292 -5.20 -21.17 -1.25
N ARG A 293 -5.78 -20.98 -0.05
CA ARG A 293 -5.05 -20.82 1.22
C ARG A 293 -5.85 -21.43 2.36
N THR A 294 -5.18 -21.80 3.44
CA THR A 294 -5.82 -22.50 4.55
C THR A 294 -6.47 -21.53 5.52
N LYS A 295 -7.49 -21.99 6.26
CA LYS A 295 -8.10 -21.16 7.32
C LYS A 295 -7.12 -20.92 8.45
N GLU A 296 -6.25 -21.88 8.71
CA GLU A 296 -5.21 -21.87 9.73
C GLU A 296 -4.16 -20.79 9.43
N GLU A 297 -3.74 -20.64 8.17
CA GLU A 297 -2.83 -19.57 7.74
C GLU A 297 -3.43 -18.19 8.04
N VAL A 298 -4.67 -17.97 7.62
CA VAL A 298 -5.35 -16.68 7.80
C VAL A 298 -5.57 -16.39 9.30
N ALA A 299 -6.00 -17.40 10.06
CA ALA A 299 -6.23 -17.27 11.50
C ALA A 299 -4.93 -16.95 12.25
N LYS A 300 -3.83 -17.64 11.91
CA LYS A 300 -2.52 -17.39 12.48
C LYS A 300 -2.05 -15.96 12.18
N MET A 301 -2.13 -15.54 10.91
CA MET A 301 -1.77 -14.17 10.53
C MET A 301 -2.57 -13.12 11.31
N ARG A 302 -3.89 -13.32 11.44
CA ARG A 302 -4.73 -12.40 12.21
C ARG A 302 -4.37 -12.39 13.70
N GLN A 303 -4.17 -13.56 14.30
CA GLN A 303 -3.89 -13.66 15.73
C GLN A 303 -2.52 -13.07 16.11
N GLU A 304 -1.51 -13.25 15.25
CA GLU A 304 -0.13 -12.88 15.57
C GLU A 304 0.25 -11.49 15.04
N HIS A 305 -0.45 -10.99 14.02
CA HIS A 305 0.01 -9.82 13.27
C HIS A 305 -1.08 -8.77 12.94
N ASP A 306 -2.33 -8.88 13.39
CA ASP A 306 -3.34 -7.86 13.06
C ASP A 306 -2.90 -6.44 13.52
N PRO A 307 -2.87 -5.46 12.59
CA PRO A 307 -2.32 -4.13 12.88
C PRO A 307 -3.11 -3.38 13.96
N ILE A 308 -4.42 -3.64 14.06
CA ILE A 308 -5.29 -3.02 15.06
C ILE A 308 -5.01 -3.63 16.43
N ASP A 309 -4.91 -4.95 16.51
CA ASP A 309 -4.67 -5.64 17.78
C ASP A 309 -3.27 -5.33 18.34
N ARG A 310 -2.23 -5.29 17.47
CA ARG A 310 -0.87 -4.88 17.88
C ARG A 310 -0.84 -3.47 18.46
N LEU A 311 -1.47 -2.50 17.79
CA LEU A 311 -1.49 -1.12 18.30
C LEU A 311 -2.34 -1.00 19.57
N ARG A 312 -3.44 -1.75 19.67
CA ARG A 312 -4.25 -1.84 20.90
C ARG A 312 -3.42 -2.32 22.09
N GLU A 313 -2.66 -3.40 21.95
CA GLU A 313 -1.81 -3.94 23.02
C GLU A 313 -0.78 -2.91 23.49
N ARG A 314 -0.17 -2.19 22.53
CA ARG A 314 0.75 -1.10 22.84
C ARG A 314 0.06 0.02 23.62
N LEU A 315 -1.07 0.52 23.13
CA LEU A 315 -1.85 1.59 23.76
C LEU A 315 -2.25 1.26 25.21
N LEU A 316 -2.62 0.01 25.49
CA LEU A 316 -2.96 -0.47 26.84
C LEU A 316 -1.72 -0.61 27.74
N SER A 317 -0.64 -1.22 27.22
CA SER A 317 0.59 -1.44 28.00
C SER A 317 1.30 -0.13 28.37
N GLU A 318 1.26 0.86 27.48
CA GLU A 318 1.79 2.22 27.69
C GLU A 318 0.80 3.12 28.47
N LYS A 319 -0.37 2.61 28.86
CA LYS A 319 -1.42 3.32 29.62
C LYS A 319 -1.87 4.62 28.94
N HIS A 320 -1.87 4.65 27.61
CA HIS A 320 -2.37 5.77 26.84
C HIS A 320 -3.90 5.85 26.87
N ILE A 321 -4.56 4.70 26.95
CA ILE A 321 -6.02 4.56 27.08
C ILE A 321 -6.33 3.25 27.81
N ASP A 322 -7.51 3.14 28.40
CA ASP A 322 -7.99 1.91 29.03
C ASP A 322 -8.96 1.15 28.10
N GLU A 323 -9.37 -0.04 28.55
CA GLU A 323 -10.32 -0.89 27.82
C GLU A 323 -11.66 -0.20 27.53
N ASN A 324 -12.12 0.66 28.44
CA ASN A 324 -13.38 1.38 28.27
C ASN A 324 -13.26 2.47 27.22
N GLY A 325 -12.13 3.19 27.19
CA GLY A 325 -11.82 4.18 26.17
C GLY A 325 -11.76 3.56 24.77
N LEU A 326 -11.10 2.41 24.63
CA LEU A 326 -11.07 1.69 23.35
C LEU A 326 -12.47 1.25 22.89
N LYS A 327 -13.28 0.71 23.81
CA LYS A 327 -14.68 0.33 23.51
C LYS A 327 -15.53 1.53 23.11
N ASN A 328 -15.35 2.68 23.76
CA ASN A 328 -16.04 3.91 23.41
C ASN A 328 -15.64 4.39 22.01
N MET A 329 -14.36 4.34 21.67
CA MET A 329 -13.88 4.71 20.34
C MET A 329 -14.44 3.78 19.25
N ASP A 330 -14.45 2.47 19.48
CA ASP A 330 -15.06 1.51 18.55
C ASP A 330 -16.57 1.76 18.37
N ARG A 331 -17.28 2.14 19.44
CA ARG A 331 -18.70 2.53 19.35
C ARG A 331 -18.88 3.79 18.52
N GLU A 332 -18.11 4.85 18.76
CA GLU A 332 -18.19 6.09 17.98
C GLU A 332 -17.94 5.86 16.48
N VAL A 333 -16.97 5.02 16.15
CA VAL A 333 -16.71 4.62 14.76
C VAL A 333 -17.90 3.85 14.19
N LYS A 334 -18.46 2.88 14.92
CA LYS A 334 -19.65 2.13 14.47
C LYS A 334 -20.87 3.03 14.26
N ASP A 335 -21.05 4.04 15.10
CA ASP A 335 -22.12 5.02 14.98
C ASP A 335 -21.92 5.86 13.70
N LEU A 336 -20.70 6.32 13.42
CA LEU A 336 -20.35 7.01 12.17
C LEU A 336 -20.63 6.14 10.93
N ILE A 337 -20.25 4.86 10.95
CA ILE A 337 -20.52 3.92 9.85
C ILE A 337 -22.01 3.65 9.68
N SER A 338 -22.76 3.63 10.77
CA SER A 338 -24.22 3.48 10.72
C SER A 338 -24.86 4.70 10.08
N GLN A 339 -24.43 5.90 10.45
CA GLN A 339 -24.85 7.16 9.80
C GLN A 339 -24.56 7.16 8.30
N ALA A 340 -23.35 6.75 7.89
CA ALA A 340 -23.00 6.63 6.46
C ALA A 340 -23.88 5.62 5.71
N THR A 341 -24.23 4.52 6.38
CA THR A 341 -25.13 3.50 5.81
C THR A 341 -26.57 4.01 5.68
N GLU A 342 -27.05 4.78 6.64
CA GLU A 342 -28.37 5.43 6.59
C GLU A 342 -28.42 6.51 5.51
N PHE A 343 -27.41 7.38 5.44
CA PHE A 343 -27.25 8.39 4.40
C PHE A 343 -27.27 7.77 3.01
N ALA A 344 -26.49 6.71 2.79
CA ALA A 344 -26.44 6.01 1.52
C ALA A 344 -27.82 5.41 1.14
N GLN A 345 -28.50 4.73 2.06
CA GLN A 345 -29.81 4.12 1.77
C GLN A 345 -30.93 5.15 1.58
N ALA A 346 -30.84 6.32 2.23
CA ALA A 346 -31.78 7.41 2.05
C ALA A 346 -31.52 8.23 0.77
N SER A 347 -30.32 8.13 0.20
CA SER A 347 -29.96 8.80 -1.04
C SER A 347 -30.66 8.17 -2.24
N PRO A 348 -31.12 8.97 -3.22
CA PRO A 348 -31.78 8.43 -4.40
C PRO A 348 -30.80 7.64 -5.28
N GLU A 349 -31.35 6.74 -6.09
CA GLU A 349 -30.63 6.19 -7.24
C GLU A 349 -30.33 7.31 -8.26
N PRO A 350 -29.25 7.19 -9.04
CA PRO A 350 -28.99 8.09 -10.17
C PRO A 350 -30.19 8.12 -11.13
N ASP A 351 -30.53 9.31 -11.63
CA ASP A 351 -31.52 9.42 -12.71
C ASP A 351 -31.03 8.64 -13.94
N PRO A 352 -31.87 7.86 -14.65
CA PRO A 352 -31.46 7.14 -15.85
C PRO A 352 -30.74 7.99 -16.92
N ALA A 353 -31.00 9.31 -16.96
CA ALA A 353 -30.29 10.24 -17.84
C ALA A 353 -28.77 10.31 -17.56
N GLU A 354 -28.33 9.99 -16.34
CA GLU A 354 -26.92 9.95 -15.95
C GLU A 354 -26.08 8.94 -16.76
N LEU A 355 -26.72 7.98 -17.44
CA LEU A 355 -26.03 7.06 -18.36
C LEU A 355 -25.40 7.78 -19.56
N TYR A 356 -25.89 8.98 -19.90
CA TYR A 356 -25.45 9.74 -21.08
C TYR A 356 -24.61 10.97 -20.72
N THR A 357 -24.38 11.22 -19.43
CA THR A 357 -23.58 12.37 -18.96
C THR A 357 -22.15 11.94 -18.61
N ASP A 358 -21.22 12.89 -18.63
CA ASP A 358 -19.79 12.70 -18.31
C ASP A 358 -19.02 11.73 -19.24
N VAL A 359 -19.57 11.39 -20.41
CA VAL A 359 -18.87 10.61 -21.47
C VAL A 359 -17.94 11.51 -22.29
N LEU A 360 -18.40 12.74 -22.55
CA LEU A 360 -17.69 13.81 -23.25
C LEU A 360 -17.88 15.12 -22.46
N ILE A 361 -17.07 16.15 -22.77
CA ILE A 361 -17.20 17.49 -22.14
C ILE A 361 -18.51 18.17 -22.58
N GLU A 362 -18.87 18.03 -23.85
CA GLU A 362 -20.14 18.47 -24.42
C GLU A 362 -20.94 17.23 -24.82
N ALA A 363 -22.25 17.24 -24.51
CA ALA A 363 -23.15 16.09 -24.66
C ALA A 363 -23.48 15.74 -26.12
#